data_AF-A0A1H5AIP7-F1
#
_entry.id   AF-A0A1H5AIP7-F1
#
_cell.length_a   1.000
_cell.length_b   1.000
_cell.length_c   1.000
_cell.angle_alpha   90.00
_cell.angle_beta   90.00
_cell.angle_gamma   90.00
#
_symmetry.space_group_name_H-M   'P 1'
#
loop_
_entity.id
_entity.type
_entity.pdbx_description
1 polymer ?
#
loop_
_entity_poly.entity_id
_entity_poly.type
_entity_poly.pdbx_seq_one_letter_code
_entity_poly.pdbx_strand_id
1 'polypeptide(L)'
;MSAIPNTPDEHLAEAKELIARDEAGDRERTTEQRVLHMGAAEHIAKAMTLDNRLTQRKVADRIGKSPAWVNTLIAWRAKKYETPTAFGPQAKEAREKSRLDPTKHTKPKATTAEKVNASRAKHEAEAAKARAQEAKARQREAKAQADRARAEARKAREQAKETLCRIFHGGKTADISAEQREKMIKFLGMLGSEHDGERANAGKMADVLRTKLGVAWDQLIVEAAR
;
A
#
# COMPACT_ATOMS: atom_id res chain seq x y z
N MET A 1 28.71 -23.05 -35.28
CA MET A 1 28.87 -22.52 -33.91
C MET A 1 28.03 -21.26 -33.82
N SER A 2 26.80 -21.34 -33.31
CA SER A 2 25.95 -20.16 -33.13
C SER A 2 26.46 -19.34 -31.95
N ALA A 3 26.60 -18.03 -32.13
CA ALA A 3 26.95 -17.11 -31.06
C ALA A 3 25.96 -17.24 -29.91
N ILE A 4 26.44 -17.25 -28.67
CA ILE A 4 25.56 -17.30 -27.50
C ILE A 4 24.82 -15.95 -27.46
N PRO A 5 23.48 -15.95 -27.51
CA PRO A 5 22.66 -14.74 -27.36
C PRO A 5 22.98 -14.08 -26.02
N ASN A 6 23.27 -12.77 -26.04
CA ASN A 6 23.69 -12.01 -24.86
C ASN A 6 22.69 -10.92 -24.45
N THR A 7 21.66 -10.68 -25.26
CA THR A 7 20.64 -9.67 -24.95
C THR A 7 19.28 -10.30 -24.61
N PRO A 8 18.45 -9.66 -23.77
CA PRO A 8 17.09 -10.12 -23.51
C PRO A 8 16.25 -10.28 -24.78
N ASP A 9 16.45 -9.41 -25.76
CA ASP A 9 15.69 -9.41 -27.01
C ASP A 9 16.04 -10.60 -27.91
N GLU A 10 17.31 -10.99 -27.97
CA GLU A 10 17.76 -12.19 -28.69
C GLU A 10 17.15 -13.46 -28.08
N HIS A 11 17.17 -13.59 -26.75
CA HIS A 11 16.54 -14.72 -26.08
C HIS A 11 15.02 -14.78 -26.35
N LEU A 12 14.33 -13.64 -26.36
CA LEU A 12 12.91 -13.62 -26.70
C LEU A 12 12.65 -13.97 -28.17
N ALA A 13 13.55 -13.58 -29.08
CA ALA A 13 13.46 -13.94 -30.50
C ALA A 13 13.63 -15.45 -30.70
N GLU A 14 14.61 -16.07 -30.04
CA GLU A 14 14.82 -17.52 -30.08
C GLU A 14 13.64 -18.28 -29.44
N ALA A 15 13.13 -17.81 -28.31
CA ALA A 15 11.92 -18.38 -27.70
C ALA A 15 10.73 -18.33 -28.68
N LYS A 16 10.57 -17.21 -29.39
CA LYS A 16 9.53 -17.03 -30.40
C LYS A 16 9.70 -17.98 -31.58
N GLU A 17 10.94 -18.21 -32.03
CA GLU A 17 11.23 -19.14 -33.12
C GLU A 17 10.93 -20.59 -32.73
N LEU A 18 11.32 -21.02 -31.52
CA LEU A 18 11.02 -22.35 -31.00
C LEU A 18 9.50 -22.59 -30.92
N ILE A 19 8.76 -21.57 -30.49
CA ILE A 19 7.30 -21.59 -30.44
C ILE A 19 6.70 -21.66 -31.85
N ALA A 20 7.21 -20.88 -32.80
CA ALA A 20 6.73 -20.91 -34.18
C ALA A 20 6.99 -22.27 -34.85
N ARG A 21 8.13 -22.93 -34.54
CA ARG A 21 8.42 -24.29 -35.01
C ARG A 21 7.45 -25.33 -34.44
N ASP A 22 7.04 -25.19 -33.17
CA ASP A 22 6.01 -26.06 -32.58
C ASP A 22 4.65 -25.87 -33.27
N GLU A 23 4.29 -24.62 -33.58
CA GLU A 23 3.02 -24.30 -34.26
C GLU A 23 2.98 -24.74 -35.73
N ALA A 24 4.14 -24.84 -36.39
CA ALA A 24 4.26 -25.31 -37.77
C ALA A 24 4.33 -26.85 -37.90
N GLY A 25 4.65 -27.58 -36.83
CA GLY A 25 4.80 -29.04 -36.84
C GLY A 25 3.48 -29.80 -36.75
N ASP A 26 3.28 -30.80 -37.62
CA ASP A 26 2.08 -31.66 -37.61
C ASP A 26 2.16 -32.74 -36.51
N ARG A 27 1.39 -32.50 -35.44
CA ARG A 27 0.63 -33.38 -34.51
C ARG A 27 1.18 -34.68 -33.90
N GLU A 28 2.26 -35.31 -34.36
CA GLU A 28 2.64 -36.64 -33.86
C GLU A 28 3.92 -36.74 -33.01
N ARG A 29 4.52 -35.63 -32.56
CA ARG A 29 5.80 -35.70 -31.82
C ARG A 29 5.75 -35.01 -30.46
N THR A 30 5.19 -35.72 -29.47
CA THR A 30 5.13 -35.29 -28.06
C THR A 30 6.52 -35.02 -27.47
N THR A 31 7.53 -35.79 -27.88
CA THR A 31 8.91 -35.61 -27.43
C THR A 31 9.55 -34.34 -28.01
N GLU A 32 9.29 -34.02 -29.27
CA GLU A 32 9.83 -32.80 -29.91
C GLU A 32 9.18 -31.53 -29.36
N GLN A 33 7.86 -31.55 -29.18
CA GLN A 33 7.13 -30.45 -28.55
C GLN A 33 7.62 -30.18 -27.13
N ARG A 34 7.97 -31.22 -26.37
CA ARG A 34 8.56 -31.05 -25.03
C ARG A 34 9.88 -30.29 -25.10
N VAL A 35 10.78 -30.70 -26.00
CA VAL A 35 12.11 -30.07 -26.17
C VAL A 35 11.96 -28.60 -26.57
N LEU A 36 11.04 -28.29 -27.50
CA LEU A 36 10.78 -26.91 -27.94
C LEU A 36 10.24 -26.03 -26.79
N HIS A 37 9.29 -26.53 -26.01
CA HIS A 37 8.76 -25.78 -24.86
C HIS A 37 9.80 -25.61 -23.73
N MET A 38 10.65 -26.62 -23.48
CA MET A 38 11.74 -26.50 -22.52
C MET A 38 12.74 -25.43 -22.95
N GLY A 39 13.15 -25.45 -24.23
CA GLY A 39 14.00 -24.40 -24.80
C GLY A 39 13.37 -23.01 -24.63
N ALA A 40 12.11 -22.84 -25.06
CA ALA A 40 11.41 -21.57 -24.92
C ALA A 40 11.33 -21.09 -23.46
N ALA A 41 11.07 -22.00 -22.51
CA ALA A 41 11.03 -21.66 -21.08
C ALA A 41 12.41 -21.21 -20.55
N GLU A 42 13.50 -21.84 -20.96
CA GLU A 42 14.87 -21.43 -20.60
C GLU A 42 15.21 -20.05 -21.17
N HIS A 43 14.91 -19.78 -22.44
CA HIS A 43 15.18 -18.49 -23.07
C HIS A 43 14.35 -17.36 -22.43
N ILE A 44 13.07 -17.61 -22.13
CA ILE A 44 12.23 -16.64 -21.41
C ILE A 44 12.79 -16.35 -20.01
N ALA A 45 13.21 -17.38 -19.26
CA ALA A 45 13.76 -17.21 -17.92
C ALA A 45 15.10 -16.43 -17.95
N LYS A 46 15.96 -16.69 -18.94
CA LYS A 46 17.20 -15.93 -19.14
C LYS A 46 16.91 -14.46 -19.48
N ALA A 47 15.99 -14.20 -20.40
CA ALA A 47 15.59 -12.83 -20.75
C ALA A 47 15.08 -12.04 -19.53
N MET A 48 14.27 -12.67 -18.68
CA MET A 48 13.76 -12.04 -17.45
C MET A 48 14.83 -11.84 -16.37
N THR A 49 15.85 -12.71 -16.32
CA THR A 49 16.99 -12.55 -15.40
C THR A 49 17.91 -11.39 -15.83
N LEU A 50 18.08 -11.21 -17.15
CA LEU A 50 18.91 -10.13 -17.70
C LEU A 50 18.24 -8.75 -17.60
N ASP A 51 16.90 -8.67 -17.66
CA ASP A 51 16.15 -7.43 -17.49
C ASP A 51 15.05 -7.55 -16.42
N ASN A 52 15.35 -7.05 -15.22
CA ASN A 52 14.42 -7.01 -14.09
C ASN A 52 13.15 -6.17 -14.35
N ARG A 53 13.11 -5.34 -15.40
CA ARG A 53 11.94 -4.54 -15.80
C ARG A 53 11.02 -5.27 -16.78
N LEU A 54 11.42 -6.47 -17.20
CA LEU A 54 10.69 -7.29 -18.16
C LEU A 54 9.62 -8.11 -17.43
N THR A 55 8.39 -7.61 -17.44
CA THR A 55 7.25 -8.31 -16.84
C THR A 55 6.77 -9.44 -17.75
N GLN A 56 6.14 -10.48 -17.18
CA GLN A 56 5.55 -11.59 -17.96
C GLN A 56 4.60 -11.11 -19.06
N ARG A 57 3.90 -9.97 -18.83
CA ARG A 57 3.02 -9.35 -19.84
C ARG A 57 3.79 -8.84 -21.05
N LYS A 58 4.89 -8.11 -20.82
CA LYS A 58 5.75 -7.62 -21.91
C LYS A 58 6.41 -8.76 -22.69
N VAL A 59 6.82 -9.81 -22.00
CA VAL A 59 7.32 -11.04 -22.63
C VAL A 59 6.25 -11.63 -23.54
N ALA A 60 5.03 -11.81 -23.03
CA ALA A 60 3.90 -12.36 -23.75
C ALA A 60 3.56 -11.55 -25.02
N ASP A 61 3.53 -10.21 -24.90
CA ASP A 61 3.29 -9.30 -26.02
C ASP A 61 4.35 -9.45 -27.12
N ARG A 62 5.63 -9.61 -26.76
CA ARG A 62 6.75 -9.76 -27.72
C ARG A 62 6.74 -11.10 -28.46
N ILE A 63 6.43 -12.18 -27.76
CA ILE A 63 6.37 -13.53 -28.34
C ILE A 63 5.02 -13.82 -29.04
N GLY A 64 4.01 -12.95 -28.85
CA GLY A 64 2.68 -13.13 -29.43
C GLY A 64 1.85 -14.23 -28.75
N LYS A 65 2.01 -14.42 -27.44
CA LYS A 65 1.24 -15.38 -26.63
C LYS A 65 0.53 -14.68 -25.47
N SER A 66 -0.30 -15.42 -24.74
CA SER A 66 -0.98 -14.86 -23.57
C SER A 66 -0.07 -14.84 -22.33
N PRO A 67 -0.23 -13.88 -21.41
CA PRO A 67 0.53 -13.87 -20.16
C PRO A 67 0.35 -15.15 -19.33
N ALA A 68 -0.84 -15.75 -19.36
CA ALA A 68 -1.11 -17.02 -18.69
C ALA A 68 -0.26 -18.16 -19.27
N TRP A 69 -0.10 -18.19 -20.59
CA TRP A 69 0.73 -19.19 -21.28
C TRP A 69 2.21 -19.09 -20.86
N VAL A 70 2.75 -17.87 -20.80
CA VAL A 70 4.11 -17.59 -20.31
C VAL A 70 4.27 -18.02 -18.85
N ASN A 71 3.31 -17.66 -18.00
CA ASN A 71 3.32 -18.03 -16.59
C ASN A 71 3.36 -19.56 -16.40
N THR A 72 2.58 -20.30 -17.20
CA THR A 72 2.59 -21.77 -17.18
C THR A 72 3.96 -22.34 -17.55
N LEU A 73 4.64 -21.81 -18.57
CA LEU A 73 6.00 -22.27 -18.92
C LEU A 73 7.02 -22.01 -17.80
N ILE A 74 6.98 -20.82 -17.21
CA ILE A 74 7.90 -20.47 -16.11
C ILE A 74 7.65 -21.36 -14.89
N ALA A 75 6.39 -21.61 -14.54
CA ALA A 75 6.02 -22.51 -13.45
C ALA A 75 6.46 -23.96 -13.74
N TRP A 76 6.33 -24.42 -14.98
CA TRP A 76 6.77 -25.75 -15.40
C TRP A 76 8.28 -25.91 -15.29
N ARG A 77 9.04 -24.89 -15.71
CA ARG A 77 10.50 -24.82 -15.50
C ARG A 77 10.88 -24.81 -14.03
N ALA A 78 10.20 -24.03 -13.19
CA ALA A 78 10.47 -23.95 -11.76
C ALA A 78 10.31 -25.32 -11.07
N LYS A 79 9.40 -26.17 -11.58
CA LYS A 79 9.20 -27.57 -11.17
C LYS A 79 10.15 -28.55 -11.87
N LYS A 80 11.22 -28.08 -12.51
CA LYS A 80 12.21 -28.89 -13.23
C LYS A 80 11.59 -29.84 -14.26
N TYR A 81 10.49 -29.44 -14.89
CA TYR A 81 9.82 -30.22 -15.94
C TYR A 81 9.31 -31.59 -15.49
N GLU A 82 8.83 -31.68 -14.24
CA GLU A 82 8.27 -32.89 -13.62
C GLU A 82 7.16 -33.54 -14.47
N THR A 83 6.29 -32.73 -15.07
CA THR A 83 5.27 -33.21 -16.00
C THR A 83 5.82 -33.30 -17.43
N PRO A 84 5.36 -34.26 -18.26
CA PRO A 84 5.84 -34.42 -19.63
C PRO A 84 5.47 -33.24 -20.54
N THR A 85 4.47 -32.43 -20.17
CA THR A 85 4.06 -31.22 -20.90
C THR A 85 3.80 -30.06 -19.95
N ALA A 86 4.01 -28.84 -20.43
CA ALA A 86 3.74 -27.61 -19.67
C ALA A 86 2.25 -27.39 -19.41
N PHE A 87 1.39 -27.79 -20.36
CA PHE A 87 -0.03 -27.46 -20.36
C PHE A 87 -0.91 -28.56 -19.76
N GLY A 88 -0.32 -29.63 -19.23
CA GLY A 88 -1.04 -30.75 -18.63
C GLY A 88 -1.82 -31.59 -19.64
N PRO A 89 -2.17 -32.84 -19.29
CA PRO A 89 -2.94 -33.74 -20.17
C PRO A 89 -4.34 -33.17 -20.48
N GLN A 90 -4.95 -32.49 -19.52
CA GLN A 90 -6.29 -31.89 -19.65
C GLN A 90 -6.37 -30.81 -20.75
N ALA A 91 -5.30 -30.03 -20.99
CA ALA A 91 -5.33 -29.03 -22.07
C ALA A 91 -5.28 -29.68 -23.46
N LYS A 92 -4.61 -30.84 -23.58
CA LYS A 92 -4.60 -31.62 -24.83
C LYS A 92 -5.98 -32.21 -25.09
N GLU A 93 -6.59 -32.85 -24.09
CA GLU A 93 -7.96 -33.37 -24.17
C GLU A 93 -8.98 -32.27 -24.47
N ALA A 94 -8.87 -31.10 -23.84
CA ALA A 94 -9.75 -29.97 -24.11
C ALA A 94 -9.60 -29.44 -25.55
N ARG A 95 -8.37 -29.36 -26.07
CA ARG A 95 -8.11 -28.97 -27.47
C ARG A 95 -8.64 -30.01 -28.45
N GLU A 96 -8.43 -31.29 -28.18
CA GLU A 96 -8.91 -32.39 -29.01
C GLU A 96 -10.43 -32.48 -29.02
N LYS A 97 -11.07 -32.33 -27.85
CA LYS A 97 -12.52 -32.23 -27.70
C LYS A 97 -13.10 -31.00 -28.41
N SER A 98 -12.42 -29.85 -28.35
CA SER A 98 -12.84 -28.65 -29.10
C SER A 98 -12.72 -28.81 -30.62
N ARG A 99 -11.82 -29.70 -31.08
CA ARG A 99 -11.59 -29.99 -32.50
C ARG A 99 -12.64 -30.93 -33.09
N LEU A 100 -13.21 -31.80 -32.25
CA LEU A 100 -14.27 -32.75 -32.62
C LEU A 100 -15.68 -32.12 -32.58
N ASP A 101 -15.84 -30.96 -31.93
CA ASP A 101 -17.10 -30.21 -31.84
C ASP A 101 -16.97 -28.81 -32.49
N PRO A 102 -16.74 -28.68 -33.82
CA PRO A 102 -16.68 -27.38 -34.48
C PRO A 102 -18.03 -26.61 -34.43
N THR A 103 -19.12 -27.29 -34.09
CA THR A 103 -20.49 -26.75 -34.06
C THR A 103 -20.84 -26.01 -32.76
N LYS A 104 -20.02 -26.07 -31.70
CA LYS A 104 -20.32 -25.43 -30.40
C LYS A 104 -19.90 -23.96 -30.29
N HIS A 105 -19.29 -23.37 -31.32
CA HIS A 105 -18.78 -21.98 -31.28
C HIS A 105 -19.44 -20.97 -32.22
N THR A 106 -20.59 -21.28 -32.82
CA THR A 106 -21.46 -20.22 -33.36
C THR A 106 -22.27 -19.62 -32.22
N LYS A 107 -21.63 -18.78 -31.39
CA LYS A 107 -22.40 -17.78 -30.63
C LYS A 107 -23.20 -17.00 -31.67
N PRO A 108 -24.53 -16.87 -31.52
CA PRO A 108 -25.31 -16.05 -32.44
C PRO A 108 -24.66 -14.66 -32.48
N LYS A 109 -24.36 -14.20 -33.69
CA LYS A 109 -23.71 -12.90 -33.91
C LYS A 109 -24.62 -11.86 -33.27
N ALA A 110 -24.16 -11.22 -32.20
CA ALA A 110 -24.93 -10.21 -31.48
C ALA A 110 -25.57 -9.24 -32.47
N THR A 111 -26.88 -9.09 -32.38
CA THR A 111 -27.64 -8.23 -33.29
C THR A 111 -27.16 -6.78 -33.14
N THR A 112 -27.37 -5.95 -34.18
CA THR A 112 -26.96 -4.54 -34.14
C THR A 112 -27.55 -3.81 -32.92
N ALA A 113 -28.80 -4.14 -32.53
CA ALA A 113 -29.44 -3.59 -31.35
C ALA A 113 -28.73 -3.98 -30.04
N GLU A 114 -28.27 -5.22 -29.93
CA GLU A 114 -27.54 -5.71 -28.75
C GLU A 114 -26.18 -5.02 -28.58
N LYS A 115 -25.48 -4.74 -29.70
CA LYS A 115 -24.23 -3.97 -29.67
C LYS A 115 -24.42 -2.53 -29.21
N VAL A 116 -25.52 -1.88 -29.63
CA VAL A 116 -25.86 -0.51 -29.21
C VAL A 116 -26.23 -0.47 -27.73
N ASN A 117 -26.97 -1.45 -27.23
CA ASN A 117 -27.28 -1.54 -25.79
C ASN A 117 -26.02 -1.79 -24.96
N ALA A 118 -25.11 -2.64 -25.44
CA ALA A 118 -23.85 -2.91 -24.76
C ALA A 118 -22.93 -1.68 -24.73
N SER A 119 -22.87 -0.87 -25.80
CA SER A 119 -22.08 0.37 -25.80
C SER A 119 -22.70 1.42 -24.87
N ARG A 120 -24.03 1.58 -24.87
CA ARG A 120 -24.73 2.47 -23.95
C ARG A 120 -24.50 2.09 -22.49
N ALA A 121 -24.63 0.81 -22.15
CA ALA A 121 -24.37 0.31 -20.80
C ALA A 121 -22.93 0.56 -20.35
N LYS A 122 -21.94 0.45 -21.25
CA LYS A 122 -20.55 0.79 -20.95
C LYS A 122 -20.37 2.28 -20.66
N HIS A 123 -20.94 3.15 -21.49
CA HIS A 123 -20.88 4.59 -21.26
C HIS A 123 -21.58 5.01 -19.97
N GLU A 124 -22.73 4.42 -19.65
CA GLU A 124 -23.42 4.67 -18.38
C GLU A 124 -22.60 4.20 -17.17
N ALA A 125 -21.95 3.02 -17.27
CA ALA A 125 -21.06 2.52 -16.23
C ALA A 125 -19.81 3.40 -16.03
N GLU A 126 -19.24 3.91 -17.12
CA GLU A 126 -18.10 4.85 -17.06
C GLU A 126 -18.52 6.19 -16.44
N ALA A 127 -19.67 6.74 -16.83
CA ALA A 127 -20.22 7.96 -16.24
C ALA A 127 -20.52 7.78 -14.74
N ALA A 128 -21.06 6.63 -14.33
CA ALA A 128 -21.29 6.30 -12.93
C ALA A 128 -19.97 6.21 -12.12
N LYS A 129 -18.93 5.61 -12.70
CA LYS A 129 -17.59 5.56 -12.08
C LYS A 129 -16.98 6.96 -11.94
N ALA A 130 -17.10 7.82 -12.95
CA ALA A 130 -16.61 9.19 -12.91
C ALA A 130 -17.31 10.00 -11.79
N ARG A 131 -18.64 9.93 -11.70
CA ARG A 131 -19.42 10.58 -10.63
C ARG A 131 -19.03 10.06 -9.24
N ALA A 132 -18.82 8.76 -9.10
CA ALA A 132 -18.38 8.18 -7.82
C ALA A 132 -16.97 8.63 -7.43
N GLN A 133 -16.06 8.80 -8.38
CA GLN A 133 -14.72 9.34 -8.13
C GLN A 133 -14.77 10.82 -7.74
N GLU A 134 -15.57 11.63 -8.42
CA GLU A 134 -15.78 13.04 -8.08
C GLU A 134 -16.38 13.20 -6.67
N ALA A 135 -17.40 12.40 -6.32
CA ALA A 135 -17.98 12.41 -4.99
C ALA A 135 -16.95 12.07 -3.89
N LYS A 136 -16.08 11.08 -4.15
CA LYS A 136 -14.97 10.74 -3.23
C LYS A 136 -13.95 11.86 -3.12
N ALA A 137 -13.64 12.57 -4.21
CA ALA A 137 -12.73 13.71 -4.18
C ALA A 137 -13.31 14.85 -3.32
N ARG A 138 -14.56 15.24 -3.57
CA ARG A 138 -15.28 16.24 -2.77
C ARG A 138 -15.35 15.87 -1.29
N GLN A 139 -15.58 14.59 -0.97
CA GLN A 139 -15.58 14.11 0.42
C GLN A 139 -14.21 14.27 1.09
N ARG A 140 -13.11 13.98 0.37
CA ARG A 140 -11.75 14.15 0.88
C ARG A 140 -11.40 15.61 1.12
N GLU A 141 -11.78 16.48 0.19
CA GLU A 141 -11.59 17.94 0.33
C GLU A 141 -12.38 18.49 1.52
N ALA A 142 -13.65 18.12 1.67
CA ALA A 142 -14.48 18.54 2.81
C ALA A 142 -13.89 18.06 4.14
N LYS A 143 -13.39 16.82 4.21
CA LYS A 143 -12.71 16.31 5.41
C LYS A 143 -11.44 17.09 5.72
N ALA A 144 -10.61 17.37 4.71
CA ALA A 144 -9.39 18.15 4.88
C ALA A 144 -9.67 19.58 5.37
N GLN A 145 -10.72 20.22 4.85
CA GLN A 145 -11.17 21.54 5.32
C GLN A 145 -11.66 21.48 6.78
N ALA A 146 -12.43 20.46 7.15
CA ALA A 146 -12.89 20.27 8.52
C ALA A 146 -11.72 20.05 9.50
N ASP A 147 -10.72 19.26 9.10
CA ASP A 147 -9.53 19.01 9.92
C ASP A 147 -8.69 20.29 10.09
N ARG A 148 -8.55 21.11 9.05
CA ARG A 148 -7.91 22.43 9.13
C ARG A 148 -8.65 23.37 10.08
N ALA A 149 -9.97 23.48 9.94
CA ALA A 149 -10.80 24.32 10.81
C ALA A 149 -10.71 23.89 12.28
N ARG A 150 -10.65 22.58 12.56
CA ARG A 150 -10.44 22.05 13.91
C ARG A 150 -9.06 22.41 14.48
N ALA A 151 -8.01 22.32 13.66
CA ALA A 151 -6.65 22.68 14.07
C ALA A 151 -6.54 24.18 14.38
N GLU A 152 -7.15 25.04 13.56
CA GLU A 152 -7.21 26.49 13.80
C GLU A 152 -8.02 26.82 15.06
N ALA A 153 -9.18 26.20 15.26
CA ALA A 153 -9.97 26.38 16.47
C ALA A 153 -9.21 25.95 17.73
N ARG A 154 -8.39 24.89 17.66
CA ARG A 154 -7.53 24.48 18.77
C ARG A 154 -6.46 25.52 19.08
N LYS A 155 -5.74 26.01 18.06
CA LYS A 155 -4.74 27.07 18.22
C LYS A 155 -5.36 28.34 18.83
N ALA A 156 -6.54 28.75 18.34
CA ALA A 156 -7.26 29.90 18.87
C ALA A 156 -7.64 29.71 20.35
N ARG A 157 -8.06 28.51 20.77
CA ARG A 157 -8.34 28.20 22.18
C ARG A 157 -7.08 28.24 23.05
N GLU A 158 -5.96 27.73 22.56
CA GLU A 158 -4.68 27.77 23.27
C GLU A 158 -4.19 29.22 23.45
N GLN A 159 -4.26 30.03 22.40
CA GLN A 159 -3.95 31.47 22.47
C GLN A 159 -4.91 32.24 23.39
N ALA A 160 -6.21 31.92 23.36
CA ALA A 160 -7.18 32.52 24.27
C ALA A 160 -6.87 32.16 25.74
N LYS A 161 -6.48 30.91 25.99
CA LYS A 161 -6.06 30.44 27.32
C LYS A 161 -4.79 31.15 27.78
N GLU A 162 -3.79 31.29 26.91
CA GLU A 162 -2.56 32.02 27.21
C GLU A 162 -2.84 33.50 27.52
N THR A 163 -3.67 34.14 26.70
CA THR A 163 -4.10 35.53 26.90
C THR A 163 -4.83 35.68 28.24
N LEU A 164 -5.74 34.75 28.56
CA LEU A 164 -6.49 34.77 29.82
C LEU A 164 -5.57 34.51 31.02
N CYS A 165 -4.62 33.58 30.92
CA CYS A 165 -3.57 33.39 31.92
C CYS A 165 -2.77 34.67 32.12
N ARG A 166 -2.37 35.36 31.05
CA ARG A 166 -1.62 36.62 31.11
C ARG A 166 -2.41 37.76 31.76
N ILE A 167 -3.70 37.88 31.48
CA ILE A 167 -4.56 38.92 32.07
C ILE A 167 -4.79 38.64 33.57
N PHE A 168 -5.12 37.40 33.92
CA PHE A 168 -5.41 37.04 35.32
C PHE A 168 -4.14 36.95 36.20
N HIS A 169 -3.00 36.58 35.63
CA HIS A 169 -1.74 36.37 36.36
C HIS A 169 -0.68 37.44 36.02
N GLY A 170 -1.12 38.55 35.43
CA GLY A 170 -0.26 39.63 34.94
C GLY A 170 0.57 40.25 36.05
N GLY A 171 1.82 39.80 36.18
CA GLY A 171 2.96 40.52 36.76
C GLY A 171 2.89 40.88 38.24
N LYS A 172 1.82 40.56 38.95
CA LYS A 172 1.82 40.65 40.41
C LYS A 172 2.65 39.49 40.92
N THR A 173 3.86 39.78 41.39
CA THR A 173 4.51 38.96 42.41
C THR A 173 3.45 38.69 43.46
N ALA A 174 2.96 37.45 43.53
CA ALA A 174 1.95 37.12 44.52
C ALA A 174 2.56 37.47 45.88
N ASP A 175 1.89 38.35 46.63
CA ASP A 175 2.25 38.63 48.02
C ASP A 175 1.90 37.37 48.82
N ILE A 176 2.83 36.41 48.79
CA ILE A 176 2.74 35.18 49.57
C ILE A 176 3.04 35.56 51.01
N SER A 177 2.06 35.37 51.89
CA SER A 177 2.27 35.66 53.32
C SER A 177 3.40 34.78 53.87
N ALA A 178 4.10 35.26 54.90
CA ALA A 178 5.21 34.51 55.52
C ALA A 178 4.75 33.11 55.97
N GLU A 179 3.54 33.00 56.53
CA GLU A 179 2.95 31.72 56.96
C GLU A 179 2.69 30.77 55.79
N GLN A 180 2.21 31.29 54.65
CA GLN A 180 1.99 30.48 53.45
C GLN A 180 3.31 30.01 52.84
N ARG A 181 4.33 30.87 52.84
CA ARG A 181 5.70 30.52 52.40
C ARG A 181 6.28 29.42 53.27
N GLU A 182 6.15 29.52 54.58
CA GLU A 182 6.63 28.50 55.53
C GLU A 182 5.91 27.17 55.33
N LYS A 183 4.58 27.18 55.16
CA LYS A 183 3.80 25.97 54.82
C LYS A 183 4.25 25.35 53.51
N MET A 184 4.52 26.16 52.48
CA MET A 184 5.01 25.67 51.19
C MET A 184 6.40 25.03 51.34
N ILE A 185 7.34 25.69 52.02
CA ILE A 185 8.67 25.14 52.31
C ILE A 185 8.54 23.81 53.06
N LYS A 186 7.64 23.73 54.05
CA LYS A 186 7.39 22.50 54.79
C LYS A 186 6.90 21.37 53.88
N PHE A 187 5.90 21.61 53.03
CA PHE A 187 5.42 20.59 52.09
C PHE A 187 6.51 20.16 51.10
N LEU A 188 7.30 21.10 50.59
CA LEU A 188 8.42 20.79 49.69
C LEU A 188 9.53 19.99 50.38
N GLY A 189 9.85 20.29 51.63
CA GLY A 189 10.79 19.50 52.43
C GLY A 189 10.31 18.07 52.65
N MET A 190 9.01 17.88 52.89
CA MET A 190 8.41 16.55 53.05
C MET A 190 8.38 15.70 51.77
N LEU A 191 8.62 16.29 50.60
CA LEU A 191 8.84 15.52 49.37
C LEU A 191 10.12 14.66 49.45
N GLY A 192 11.05 14.99 50.35
CA GLY A 192 12.23 14.18 50.64
C GLY A 192 12.03 13.07 51.67
N SER A 193 10.80 12.85 52.18
CA SER A 193 10.54 11.78 53.18
C SER A 193 10.80 10.38 52.60
N GLU A 194 11.28 9.45 53.43
CA GLU A 194 11.47 8.04 53.08
C GLU A 194 10.14 7.31 52.84
N HIS A 195 9.03 7.82 53.36
CA HIS A 195 7.71 7.18 53.26
C HIS A 195 6.91 7.67 52.03
N ASP A 196 6.58 6.73 51.13
CA ASP A 196 5.84 7.00 49.88
C ASP A 196 4.51 7.74 50.09
N GLY A 197 3.76 7.35 51.13
CA GLY A 197 2.48 7.97 51.47
C GLY A 197 2.62 9.44 51.88
N GLU A 198 3.68 9.77 52.60
CA GLU A 198 3.97 11.15 53.02
C GLU A 198 4.37 12.01 51.82
N ARG A 199 5.21 11.49 50.91
CA ARG A 199 5.59 12.19 49.67
C ARG A 199 4.39 12.50 48.80
N ALA A 200 3.52 11.50 48.59
CA ALA A 200 2.31 11.67 47.79
C ALA A 200 1.35 12.70 48.40
N ASN A 201 1.19 12.70 49.72
CA ASN A 201 0.35 13.67 50.41
C ASN A 201 0.95 15.08 50.37
N ALA A 202 2.27 15.21 50.59
CA ALA A 202 2.98 16.48 50.52
C ALA A 202 2.87 17.12 49.12
N GLY A 203 3.02 16.34 48.05
CA GLY A 203 2.84 16.82 46.68
C GLY A 203 1.42 17.34 46.41
N LYS A 204 0.39 16.62 46.90
CA LYS A 204 -1.00 17.08 46.81
C LYS A 204 -1.22 18.39 47.56
N MET A 205 -0.71 18.50 48.79
CA MET A 205 -0.90 19.70 49.61
C MET A 205 -0.15 20.90 49.03
N ALA A 206 1.04 20.70 48.48
CA ALA A 206 1.79 21.73 47.78
C ALA A 206 1.02 22.23 46.53
N ASP A 207 0.46 21.33 45.71
CA ASP A 207 -0.31 21.73 44.52
C ASP A 207 -1.63 22.43 44.86
N VAL A 208 -2.33 22.00 45.92
CA VAL A 208 -3.52 22.69 46.44
C VAL A 208 -3.16 24.09 46.92
N LEU A 209 -2.08 24.24 47.68
CA LEU A 209 -1.64 25.54 48.18
C LEU A 209 -1.22 26.47 47.04
N ARG A 210 -0.47 25.95 46.06
CA ARG A 210 -0.11 26.67 44.82
C ARG A 210 -1.35 27.17 44.07
N THR A 211 -2.34 26.29 43.90
CA THR A 211 -3.59 26.64 43.20
C THR A 211 -4.38 27.71 43.95
N LYS A 212 -4.43 27.65 45.30
CA LYS A 212 -5.05 28.70 46.12
C LYS A 212 -4.34 30.05 46.01
N LEU A 213 -3.03 30.04 45.86
CA LEU A 213 -2.21 31.24 45.68
C LEU A 213 -2.29 31.80 44.25
N GLY A 214 -2.84 31.04 43.29
CA GLY A 214 -2.91 31.45 41.89
C GLY A 214 -1.53 31.65 41.27
N VAL A 215 -0.54 30.87 41.69
CA VAL A 215 0.83 30.97 41.16
C VAL A 215 1.20 29.73 40.34
N ALA A 216 2.08 29.90 39.38
CA ALA A 216 2.68 28.80 38.64
C ALA A 216 3.96 28.30 39.33
N TRP A 217 4.39 27.06 39.04
CA TRP A 217 5.54 26.43 39.73
C TRP A 217 6.87 27.16 39.48
N ASP A 218 7.04 27.70 38.27
CA ASP A 218 8.14 28.57 37.86
C ASP A 218 8.21 29.89 38.65
N GLN A 219 7.07 30.39 39.14
CA GLN A 219 7.02 31.59 39.97
C GLN A 219 7.38 31.32 41.44
N LEU A 220 7.32 30.08 41.90
CA LEU A 220 7.68 29.69 43.27
C LEU A 220 9.18 29.40 43.41
N ILE A 221 9.83 28.95 42.34
CA ILE A 221 11.26 28.63 42.32
C ILE A 221 12.03 29.88 41.89
N VAL A 222 12.49 30.66 42.87
CA VAL A 222 13.36 31.80 42.60
C VAL A 222 14.78 31.27 42.37
N GLU A 223 15.46 31.67 41.29
CA GLU A 223 16.89 31.40 41.14
C GLU A 223 17.62 32.00 42.35
N ALA A 224 18.40 31.16 43.06
CA ALA A 224 19.25 31.65 44.14
C ALA A 224 20.23 32.66 43.53
N ALA A 225 20.10 33.93 43.91
CA ALA A 225 21.05 34.96 43.53
C ALA A 225 22.46 34.49 43.93
N ARG A 226 23.33 34.31 42.92
CA ARG A 226 24.71 33.88 43.10
C ARG A 226 25.57 35.00 43.69
#